data_AF-A0A6N3HQY6-F1
#
_entry.id   AF-A0A6N3HQY6-F1
#
_cell.length_a   1.000
_cell.length_b   1.000
_cell.length_c   1.000
_cell.angle_alpha   90.00
_cell.angle_beta   90.00
_cell.angle_gamma   90.00
#
_symmetry.space_group_name_H-M   'P 1'
#
loop_
_entity.id
_entity.type
_entity.pdbx_description
1 polymer ?
#
loop_
_entity_poly.entity_id
_entity_poly.type
_entity_poly.pdbx_seq_one_letter_code
_entity_poly.pdbx_strand_id
1 'polypeptide(L)'
;MLDELFKWGLGVLTSAGIMGFIGYVMRDALVKFLTKSVEHKFEKKLEAFKADIRGSEKELEQIRSFLVSSRRDRDLALQAKRFEAAEAMLRARNMLAEFSMLVLYMKRLNVDELLKRGDDPKAIEFINILIKPFNIEEKLRAYGELDKVKFNLYISDNTLKQFNAYETIMINVAMMMKMLSMPLKDKDSLLNKSTISKPVIEAAPLSKDGFEKYGDEYALHWTDYFHAEILKALRKELHGAGNMDKDTESATRLALDSRNAHLKLYSAMNETGLSKTFLKPIERESGKVS
;
A
#
# COMPACT_ATOMS: atom_id res chain seq x y z
N MET A 1 97.56 9.93 34.14
CA MET A 1 96.38 9.14 33.76
C MET A 1 95.15 9.41 34.64
N LEU A 2 95.24 9.37 35.98
CA LEU A 2 94.08 9.65 36.86
C LEU A 2 93.55 11.10 36.74
N ASP A 3 94.42 12.10 36.58
CA ASP A 3 94.03 13.51 36.40
C ASP A 3 93.32 13.81 35.08
N GLU A 4 93.69 13.12 34.00
CA GLU A 4 93.06 13.30 32.69
C GLU A 4 91.67 12.65 32.64
N LEU A 5 91.50 11.49 33.28
CA LEU A 5 90.19 10.84 33.45
C LEU A 5 89.25 11.66 34.34
N PHE A 6 89.76 12.30 35.39
CA PHE A 6 88.97 13.21 36.23
C PHE A 6 88.54 14.47 35.48
N LYS A 7 89.45 15.11 34.73
CA LYS A 7 89.12 16.29 33.90
C LYS A 7 88.15 15.96 32.76
N TRP A 8 88.31 14.80 32.13
CA TRP A 8 87.39 14.32 31.10
C TRP A 8 86.01 13.98 31.69
N GLY A 9 85.96 13.28 32.82
CA GLY A 9 84.73 12.96 33.54
C GLY A 9 83.99 14.20 34.06
N LEU A 10 84.70 15.21 34.58
CA LEU A 10 84.12 16.50 34.96
C LEU A 10 83.59 17.24 33.73
N GLY A 11 84.34 17.23 32.62
CA GLY A 11 83.92 17.82 31.35
C GLY A 11 82.63 17.20 30.81
N VAL A 12 82.53 15.87 30.84
CA VAL A 12 81.33 15.11 30.42
C VAL A 12 80.16 15.34 31.39
N LEU A 13 80.40 15.41 32.71
CA LEU A 13 79.37 15.75 33.70
C LEU A 13 78.86 17.19 33.55
N THR A 14 79.74 18.15 33.26
CA THR A 14 79.33 19.53 32.99
C THR A 14 78.61 19.67 31.66
N SER A 15 79.04 18.98 30.60
CA SER A 15 78.36 19.05 29.30
C SER A 15 76.99 18.32 29.34
N ALA A 16 76.92 17.16 29.99
CA ALA A 16 75.67 16.44 30.22
C ALA A 16 74.75 17.19 31.19
N GLY A 17 75.30 17.86 32.20
CA GLY A 17 74.56 18.72 33.13
C GLY A 17 74.00 19.97 32.46
N ILE A 18 74.78 20.62 31.59
CA ILE A 18 74.32 21.77 30.79
C ILE A 18 73.26 21.32 29.77
N MET A 19 73.43 20.19 29.09
CA MET A 19 72.41 19.66 28.18
C MET A 19 71.15 19.20 28.90
N GLY A 20 71.28 18.60 30.08
CA GLY A 20 70.16 18.28 30.96
C GLY A 20 69.42 19.54 31.44
N PHE A 21 70.17 20.59 31.78
CA PHE A 21 69.60 21.88 32.19
C PHE A 21 68.91 22.61 31.04
N ILE A 22 69.53 22.67 29.85
CA ILE A 22 68.92 23.23 28.64
C ILE A 22 67.66 22.43 28.28
N GLY A 23 67.71 21.10 28.35
CA GLY A 23 66.56 20.23 28.13
C GLY A 23 65.45 20.46 29.15
N TYR A 24 65.79 20.70 30.42
CA TYR A 24 64.83 21.01 31.49
C TYR A 24 64.18 22.38 31.29
N VAL A 25 64.95 23.41 30.93
CA VAL A 25 64.43 24.77 30.66
C VAL A 25 63.60 24.80 29.37
N MET A 26 64.02 24.09 28.32
CA MET A 26 63.27 23.99 27.07
C MET A 26 62.09 23.02 27.14
N ARG A 27 61.98 22.19 28.18
CA ARG A 27 60.89 21.21 28.35
C ARG A 27 59.53 21.89 28.23
N ASP A 28 59.33 23.00 28.93
CA ASP A 28 58.05 23.71 28.91
C ASP A 28 57.76 24.36 27.55
N ALA A 29 58.78 24.84 26.85
CA ALA A 29 58.63 25.42 25.52
C ALA A 29 58.31 24.35 24.46
N LEU A 30 59.01 23.20 24.50
CA LEU A 30 58.78 22.06 23.62
C LEU A 30 57.41 21.42 23.88
N VAL A 31 57.04 21.23 25.14
CA VAL A 31 55.72 20.73 25.53
C VAL A 31 54.65 21.70 25.05
N LYS A 32 54.75 23.01 25.33
CA LYS A 32 53.76 23.99 24.83
C LYS A 32 53.67 24.03 23.31
N PHE A 33 54.79 23.96 22.59
CA PHE A 33 54.78 24.00 21.13
C PHE A 33 54.16 22.73 20.51
N LEU A 34 54.50 21.56 21.04
CA LEU A 34 53.91 20.29 20.62
C LEU A 34 52.42 20.23 20.98
N THR A 35 52.05 20.57 22.21
CA THR A 35 50.64 20.60 22.66
C THR A 35 49.81 21.55 21.81
N LYS A 36 50.29 22.77 21.55
CA LYS A 36 49.55 23.78 20.77
C LYS A 36 49.43 23.42 19.28
N SER A 37 50.47 22.82 18.70
CA SER A 37 50.44 22.33 17.31
C SER A 37 49.50 21.14 17.14
N VAL A 38 49.49 20.25 18.13
CA VAL A 38 48.59 19.10 18.20
C VAL A 38 47.14 19.56 18.43
N GLU A 39 46.89 20.46 19.39
CA GLU A 39 45.58 21.09 19.62
C GLU A 39 45.03 21.72 18.35
N HIS A 40 45.80 22.56 17.67
CA HIS A 40 45.31 23.24 16.48
C HIS A 40 44.98 22.28 15.33
N LYS A 41 45.80 21.23 15.13
CA LYS A 41 45.49 20.18 14.14
C LYS A 41 44.26 19.37 14.53
N PHE A 42 44.07 19.08 15.82
CA PHE A 42 42.88 18.39 16.30
C PHE A 42 41.63 19.26 16.17
N GLU A 43 41.66 20.53 16.60
CA GLU A 43 40.57 21.49 16.43
C GLU A 43 40.16 21.62 14.97
N LYS A 44 41.12 21.82 14.07
CA LYS A 44 40.84 21.94 12.63
C LYS A 44 40.22 20.68 12.03
N LYS A 45 40.71 19.49 12.42
CA LYS A 45 40.11 18.22 12.00
C LYS A 45 38.70 18.03 12.58
N LEU A 46 38.48 18.46 13.82
CA LEU A 46 37.21 18.33 14.53
C LEU A 46 36.16 19.32 13.96
N GLU A 47 36.56 20.54 13.60
CA GLU A 47 35.72 21.48 12.86
C GLU A 47 35.35 20.97 11.47
N ALA A 48 36.33 20.47 10.70
CA ALA A 48 36.05 19.88 9.38
C ALA A 48 35.11 18.68 9.49
N PHE A 49 35.32 17.80 10.47
CA PHE A 49 34.44 16.66 10.73
C PHE A 49 33.02 17.09 11.17
N LYS A 50 32.90 18.10 12.04
CA LYS A 50 31.60 18.69 12.41
C LYS A 50 30.88 19.31 11.22
N ALA A 51 31.60 19.97 10.32
CA ALA A 51 31.04 20.55 9.12
C ALA A 51 30.54 19.46 8.15
N ASP A 52 31.32 18.40 7.97
CA ASP A 52 30.98 17.23 7.14
C ASP A 52 29.76 16.48 7.68
N ILE A 53 29.68 16.29 9.00
CA ILE A 53 28.49 15.72 9.66
C ILE A 53 27.26 16.60 9.43
N ARG A 54 27.36 17.92 9.64
CA ARG A 54 26.22 18.83 9.38
C ARG A 54 25.79 18.84 7.93
N GLY A 55 26.74 18.77 6.99
CA GLY A 55 26.45 18.62 5.56
C GLY A 55 25.69 17.33 5.28
N SER A 56 26.19 16.21 5.80
CA SER A 56 25.58 14.89 5.67
C SER A 56 24.18 14.82 6.31
N GLU A 57 23.97 15.42 7.49
CA GLU A 57 22.66 15.50 8.14
C GLU A 57 21.65 16.27 7.28
N LYS A 58 22.07 17.39 6.70
CA LYS A 58 21.23 18.21 5.81
C LYS A 58 20.87 17.47 4.52
N GLU A 59 21.82 16.77 3.92
CA GLU A 59 21.57 15.92 2.75
C GLU A 59 20.61 14.77 3.07
N LEU A 60 20.79 14.12 4.22
CA LEU A 60 19.93 13.02 4.67
C LEU A 60 18.50 13.53 4.96
N GLU A 61 18.37 14.71 5.56
CA GLU A 61 17.08 15.37 5.78
C GLU A 61 16.40 15.73 4.45
N GLN A 62 17.14 16.24 3.46
CA GLN A 62 16.63 16.49 2.12
C GLN A 62 16.16 15.20 1.44
N ILE A 63 16.96 14.14 1.45
CA ILE A 63 16.58 12.83 0.90
C ILE A 63 15.31 12.30 1.58
N ARG A 64 15.24 12.38 2.91
CA ARG A 64 14.06 11.96 3.67
C ARG A 64 12.82 12.77 3.29
N SER A 65 12.95 14.08 3.21
CA SER A 65 11.84 14.97 2.82
C SER A 65 11.34 14.63 1.42
N PHE A 66 12.25 14.40 0.46
CA PHE A 66 11.93 14.01 -0.91
C PHE A 66 11.26 12.63 -0.98
N LEU A 67 11.75 11.65 -0.22
CA LEU A 67 11.13 10.32 -0.17
C LEU A 67 9.72 10.37 0.42
N VAL A 68 9.52 11.16 1.48
CA VAL A 68 8.20 11.35 2.09
C VAL A 68 7.25 12.07 1.13
N SER A 69 7.70 13.13 0.46
CA SER A 69 6.88 13.85 -0.52
C SER A 69 6.55 12.99 -1.74
N SER A 70 7.55 12.30 -2.32
CA SER A 70 7.36 11.41 -3.46
C SER A 70 6.39 10.27 -3.14
N ARG A 71 6.51 9.69 -1.93
CA ARG A 71 5.58 8.66 -1.47
C ARG A 71 4.16 9.22 -1.32
N ARG A 72 4.02 10.40 -0.69
CA ARG A 72 2.73 11.08 -0.55
C ARG A 72 2.09 11.38 -1.91
N ASP A 73 2.87 11.87 -2.87
CA ASP A 73 2.37 12.17 -4.22
C ASP A 73 1.92 10.89 -4.95
N ARG A 74 2.67 9.79 -4.81
CA ARG A 74 2.26 8.48 -5.33
C ARG A 74 0.99 7.97 -4.66
N ASP A 75 0.88 8.10 -3.34
CA ASP A 75 -0.30 7.66 -2.60
C ASP A 75 -1.54 8.50 -2.97
N LEU A 76 -1.39 9.81 -3.17
CA LEU A 76 -2.44 10.71 -3.66
C LEU A 76 -2.87 10.34 -5.09
N ALA A 77 -1.91 10.10 -5.99
CA ALA A 77 -2.20 9.69 -7.36
C ALA A 77 -2.90 8.32 -7.41
N LEU A 78 -2.46 7.37 -6.59
CA LEU A 78 -3.10 6.07 -6.46
C LEU A 78 -4.52 6.20 -5.90
N GLN A 79 -4.71 7.04 -4.88
CA GLN A 79 -6.02 7.29 -4.30
C GLN A 79 -6.97 7.95 -5.32
N ALA A 80 -6.49 8.93 -6.09
CA ALA A 80 -7.26 9.52 -7.19
C ALA A 80 -7.70 8.46 -8.22
N LYS A 81 -6.80 7.55 -8.59
CA LYS A 81 -7.14 6.43 -9.49
C LYS A 81 -8.15 5.45 -8.89
N ARG A 82 -8.09 5.21 -7.58
CA ARG A 82 -9.10 4.43 -6.86
C ARG A 82 -10.46 5.11 -6.85
N PHE A 83 -10.52 6.43 -6.70
CA PHE A 83 -11.77 7.19 -6.84
C PHE A 83 -12.36 7.06 -8.26
N GLU A 84 -11.55 7.30 -9.29
CA GLU A 84 -11.98 7.12 -10.70
C GLU A 84 -12.52 5.70 -10.96
N ALA A 85 -11.83 4.69 -10.44
CA ALA A 85 -12.23 3.28 -10.54
C ALA A 85 -13.53 2.99 -9.79
N ALA A 86 -13.69 3.50 -8.57
CA ALA A 86 -14.90 3.33 -7.78
C ALA A 86 -16.12 3.99 -8.44
N GLU A 87 -15.93 5.19 -9.02
CA GLU A 87 -16.97 5.84 -9.82
C GLU A 87 -17.35 5.04 -11.06
N ALA A 88 -16.36 4.51 -11.78
CA ALA A 88 -16.61 3.68 -12.96
C ALA A 88 -17.40 2.41 -12.59
N MET A 89 -17.03 1.73 -11.51
CA MET A 89 -17.79 0.57 -11.01
C MET A 89 -19.20 0.96 -10.54
N LEU A 90 -19.36 2.12 -9.90
CA LEU A 90 -20.68 2.61 -9.48
C LEU A 90 -21.59 2.90 -10.67
N ARG A 91 -21.06 3.49 -11.75
CA ARG A 91 -21.79 3.68 -13.01
C ARG A 91 -22.22 2.35 -13.61
N ALA A 92 -21.28 1.39 -13.69
CA ALA A 92 -21.57 0.05 -14.19
C ALA A 92 -22.66 -0.66 -13.36
N ARG A 93 -22.59 -0.55 -12.02
CA ARG A 93 -23.61 -1.06 -11.10
C ARG A 93 -24.98 -0.42 -11.35
N ASN A 94 -25.04 0.89 -11.58
CA ASN A 94 -26.29 1.60 -11.83
C ASN A 94 -26.92 1.18 -13.16
N MET A 95 -26.12 1.02 -14.22
CA MET A 95 -26.60 0.50 -15.51
C MET A 95 -27.17 -0.92 -15.38
N LEU A 96 -26.50 -1.79 -14.62
CA LEU A 96 -27.02 -3.13 -14.33
C LEU A 96 -28.32 -3.08 -13.52
N ALA A 97 -28.45 -2.15 -12.57
CA ALA A 97 -29.65 -1.99 -11.76
C ALA A 97 -30.90 -1.63 -12.59
N GLU A 98 -30.74 -1.14 -13.82
CA GLU A 98 -31.87 -0.91 -14.74
C GLU A 98 -32.59 -2.20 -15.14
N PHE A 99 -31.97 -3.37 -14.95
CA PHE A 99 -32.60 -4.69 -15.14
C PHE A 99 -33.30 -5.24 -13.89
N SER A 100 -33.33 -4.50 -12.76
CA SER A 100 -33.91 -5.01 -11.50
C SER A 100 -35.37 -5.43 -11.63
N MET A 101 -36.16 -4.74 -12.45
CA MET A 101 -37.55 -5.13 -12.72
C MET A 101 -37.64 -6.45 -13.49
N LEU A 102 -36.69 -6.75 -14.38
CA LEU A 102 -36.64 -8.03 -15.09
C LEU A 102 -36.35 -9.18 -14.11
N VAL A 103 -35.56 -8.95 -13.07
CA VAL A 103 -35.32 -9.92 -11.99
C VAL A 103 -36.65 -10.24 -11.28
N LEU A 104 -37.45 -9.22 -10.98
CA LEU A 104 -38.75 -9.41 -10.33
C LEU A 104 -39.72 -10.18 -11.22
N TYR A 105 -39.73 -9.93 -12.53
CA TYR A 105 -40.51 -10.72 -13.48
C TYR A 105 -40.04 -12.17 -13.51
N MET A 106 -38.73 -12.41 -13.66
CA MET A 106 -38.15 -13.76 -13.65
C MET A 106 -38.49 -14.56 -12.38
N LYS A 107 -38.52 -13.92 -11.19
CA LYS A 107 -38.94 -14.58 -9.93
C LYS A 107 -40.41 -15.01 -9.91
N ARG A 108 -41.26 -14.44 -10.77
CA ARG A 108 -42.72 -14.68 -10.79
C ARG A 108 -43.14 -15.54 -11.97
N LEU A 109 -42.37 -15.54 -13.05
CA LEU A 109 -42.65 -16.33 -14.24
C LEU A 109 -42.25 -17.79 -14.02
N ASN A 110 -43.05 -18.71 -14.55
CA ASN A 110 -42.64 -20.11 -14.66
C ASN A 110 -41.80 -20.26 -15.94
N VAL A 111 -40.49 -20.10 -15.78
CA VAL A 111 -39.53 -20.09 -16.89
C VAL A 111 -39.54 -21.43 -17.63
N ASP A 112 -39.58 -22.55 -16.91
CA ASP A 112 -39.64 -23.90 -17.49
C ASP A 112 -40.84 -24.08 -18.42
N GLU A 113 -42.02 -23.60 -18.01
CA GLU A 113 -43.23 -23.69 -18.84
C GLU A 113 -43.16 -22.79 -20.08
N LEU A 114 -42.59 -21.59 -19.94
CA LEU A 114 -42.40 -20.66 -21.05
C LEU A 114 -41.38 -21.16 -22.07
N LEU A 115 -40.35 -21.87 -21.62
CA LEU A 115 -39.34 -22.50 -22.49
C LEU A 115 -39.95 -23.64 -23.30
N LYS A 116 -40.78 -24.49 -22.67
CA LYS A 116 -41.52 -25.57 -23.36
C LYS A 116 -42.51 -25.04 -24.41
N ARG A 117 -43.11 -23.88 -24.16
CA ARG A 117 -43.99 -23.18 -25.10
C ARG A 117 -43.25 -22.16 -25.96
N GLY A 118 -41.98 -22.40 -26.26
CA GLY A 118 -41.09 -21.45 -26.91
C GLY A 118 -41.57 -20.92 -28.27
N ASP A 119 -42.42 -21.68 -28.97
CA ASP A 119 -43.01 -21.32 -30.26
C ASP A 119 -44.44 -20.73 -30.17
N ASP A 120 -45.05 -20.69 -28.98
CA ASP A 120 -46.42 -20.17 -28.82
C ASP A 120 -46.42 -18.65 -29.04
N PRO A 121 -47.08 -18.12 -30.10
CA PRO A 121 -47.10 -16.70 -30.39
C PRO A 121 -47.65 -15.85 -29.24
N LYS A 122 -48.60 -16.39 -28.44
CA LYS A 122 -49.19 -15.67 -27.31
C LYS A 122 -48.21 -15.54 -26.15
N ALA A 123 -47.44 -16.60 -25.87
CA ALA A 123 -46.40 -16.56 -24.84
C ALA A 123 -45.30 -15.56 -25.23
N ILE A 124 -44.88 -15.58 -26.50
CA ILE A 124 -43.88 -14.65 -27.04
C ILE A 124 -44.37 -13.20 -26.96
N GLU A 125 -45.61 -12.93 -27.37
CA GLU A 125 -46.21 -11.59 -27.30
C GLU A 125 -46.31 -11.08 -25.85
N PHE A 126 -46.74 -11.92 -24.92
CA PHE A 126 -46.78 -11.61 -23.50
C PHE A 126 -45.41 -11.18 -22.97
N ILE A 127 -44.34 -11.94 -23.26
CA ILE A 127 -42.98 -11.57 -22.84
C ILE A 127 -42.51 -10.29 -23.53
N ASN A 128 -42.78 -10.11 -24.83
CA ASN A 128 -42.43 -8.89 -25.56
C ASN A 128 -43.07 -7.63 -24.94
N ILE A 129 -44.33 -7.71 -24.50
CA ILE A 129 -44.99 -6.59 -23.79
C ILE A 129 -44.24 -6.25 -22.50
N LEU A 130 -43.79 -7.24 -21.73
CA LEU A 130 -43.07 -7.03 -20.47
C LEU A 130 -41.70 -6.39 -20.66
N ILE A 131 -40.95 -6.79 -21.70
CA ILE A 131 -39.56 -6.35 -21.89
C ILE A 131 -39.42 -5.08 -22.72
N LYS A 132 -40.40 -4.75 -23.56
CA LYS A 132 -40.34 -3.60 -24.49
C LYS A 132 -39.98 -2.27 -23.81
N PRO A 133 -40.49 -1.92 -22.61
CA PRO A 133 -40.14 -0.67 -21.94
C PRO A 133 -38.66 -0.57 -21.52
N PHE A 134 -37.93 -1.70 -21.47
CA PHE A 134 -36.58 -1.75 -20.94
C PHE A 134 -35.49 -1.60 -21.99
N ASN A 135 -35.81 -1.65 -23.30
CA ASN A 135 -34.83 -1.57 -24.40
C ASN A 135 -33.56 -2.40 -24.12
N ILE A 136 -33.74 -3.70 -23.83
CA ILE A 136 -32.68 -4.56 -23.31
C ILE A 136 -31.42 -4.53 -24.20
N GLU A 137 -31.58 -4.54 -25.52
CA GLU A 137 -30.47 -4.55 -26.48
C GLU A 137 -29.62 -3.28 -26.41
N GLU A 138 -30.27 -2.13 -26.31
CA GLU A 138 -29.61 -0.83 -26.22
C GLU A 138 -28.79 -0.74 -24.93
N LYS A 139 -29.40 -1.14 -23.81
CA LYS A 139 -28.76 -1.12 -22.49
C LYS A 139 -27.61 -2.11 -22.37
N LEU A 140 -27.76 -3.32 -22.92
CA LEU A 140 -26.68 -4.30 -22.97
C LEU A 140 -25.52 -3.81 -23.85
N ARG A 141 -25.80 -3.15 -24.98
CA ARG A 141 -24.77 -2.55 -25.83
C ARG A 141 -24.02 -1.44 -25.09
N ALA A 142 -24.75 -0.50 -24.50
CA ALA A 142 -24.15 0.58 -23.71
C ALA A 142 -23.29 0.04 -22.55
N TYR A 143 -23.74 -1.04 -21.91
CA TYR A 143 -22.97 -1.70 -20.85
C TYR A 143 -21.70 -2.38 -21.39
N GLY A 144 -21.76 -3.01 -22.56
CA GLY A 144 -20.62 -3.66 -23.21
C GLY A 144 -19.53 -2.68 -23.66
N GLU A 145 -19.86 -1.41 -23.90
CA GLU A 145 -18.93 -0.35 -24.25
C GLU A 145 -18.16 0.23 -23.05
N LEU A 146 -18.55 -0.12 -21.81
CA LEU A 146 -17.85 0.36 -20.62
C LEU A 146 -16.44 -0.22 -20.51
N ASP A 147 -15.47 0.67 -20.31
CA ASP A 147 -14.11 0.30 -19.95
C ASP A 147 -14.04 -0.21 -18.50
N LYS A 148 -13.92 -1.55 -18.37
CA LYS A 148 -13.78 -2.24 -17.08
C LYS A 148 -12.35 -2.32 -16.58
N VAL A 149 -11.36 -1.99 -17.42
CA VAL A 149 -9.92 -2.15 -17.09
C VAL A 149 -9.56 -1.33 -15.85
N LYS A 150 -10.10 -0.11 -15.77
CA LYS A 150 -9.80 0.81 -14.66
C LYS A 150 -10.19 0.24 -13.30
N PHE A 151 -11.42 -0.25 -13.16
CA PHE A 151 -11.85 -0.78 -11.86
C PHE A 151 -11.31 -2.18 -11.58
N ASN A 152 -11.01 -2.99 -12.61
CA ASN A 152 -10.31 -4.27 -12.42
C ASN A 152 -8.88 -4.10 -11.89
N LEU A 153 -8.23 -2.96 -12.17
CA LEU A 153 -6.85 -2.69 -11.74
C LEU A 153 -6.76 -2.11 -10.32
N TYR A 154 -7.66 -1.20 -9.96
CA TYR A 154 -7.52 -0.38 -8.75
C TYR A 154 -8.45 -0.76 -7.60
N ILE A 155 -9.45 -1.62 -7.83
CA ILE A 155 -10.38 -2.11 -6.80
C ILE A 155 -9.92 -3.48 -6.29
N SER A 156 -10.19 -3.78 -5.01
CA SER A 156 -9.81 -5.06 -4.42
C SER A 156 -10.56 -6.26 -5.03
N ASP A 157 -9.89 -7.41 -5.02
CA ASP A 157 -10.46 -8.69 -5.48
C ASP A 157 -11.78 -9.04 -4.80
N ASN A 158 -11.93 -8.72 -3.51
CA ASN A 158 -13.16 -9.00 -2.79
C ASN A 158 -14.35 -8.18 -3.34
N THR A 159 -14.12 -6.90 -3.61
CA THR A 159 -15.14 -6.03 -4.19
C THR A 159 -15.44 -6.43 -5.64
N LEU A 160 -14.41 -6.82 -6.40
CA LEU A 160 -14.57 -7.37 -7.75
C LEU A 160 -15.41 -8.65 -7.77
N LYS A 161 -15.20 -9.57 -6.82
CA LYS A 161 -16.03 -10.79 -6.71
C LYS A 161 -17.51 -10.47 -6.50
N GLN A 162 -17.81 -9.52 -5.60
CA GLN A 162 -19.19 -9.08 -5.37
C GLN A 162 -19.82 -8.46 -6.62
N PHE A 163 -19.05 -7.63 -7.33
CA PHE A 163 -19.48 -7.03 -8.58
C PHE A 163 -19.72 -8.09 -9.67
N ASN A 164 -18.79 -9.02 -9.86
CA ASN A 164 -18.88 -10.07 -10.87
C ASN A 164 -20.08 -11.01 -10.61
N ALA A 165 -20.36 -11.34 -9.34
CA ALA A 165 -21.54 -12.10 -8.97
C ALA A 165 -22.83 -11.37 -9.35
N TYR A 166 -22.93 -10.08 -9.02
CA TYR A 166 -24.06 -9.24 -9.39
C TYR A 166 -24.21 -9.11 -10.91
N GLU A 167 -23.13 -8.78 -11.62
CA GLU A 167 -23.10 -8.67 -13.08
C GLU A 167 -23.61 -9.95 -13.75
N THR A 168 -23.09 -11.10 -13.32
CA THR A 168 -23.49 -12.40 -13.89
C THR A 168 -24.99 -12.63 -13.76
N ILE A 169 -25.57 -12.35 -12.59
CA ILE A 169 -27.01 -12.51 -12.37
C ILE A 169 -27.81 -11.57 -13.29
N MET A 170 -27.46 -10.28 -13.30
CA MET A 170 -28.22 -9.25 -14.03
C MET A 170 -28.15 -9.46 -15.54
N ILE A 171 -26.97 -9.78 -16.07
CA ILE A 171 -26.78 -10.07 -17.50
C ILE A 171 -27.51 -11.35 -17.88
N ASN A 172 -27.44 -12.41 -17.06
CA ASN A 172 -28.19 -13.64 -17.33
C ASN A 172 -29.70 -13.39 -17.37
N VAL A 173 -30.25 -12.60 -16.43
CA VAL A 173 -31.67 -12.24 -16.43
C VAL A 173 -32.07 -11.48 -17.69
N ALA A 174 -31.28 -10.48 -18.10
CA ALA A 174 -31.54 -9.73 -19.32
C ALA A 174 -31.52 -10.63 -20.57
N MET A 175 -30.53 -11.52 -20.68
CA MET A 175 -30.42 -12.48 -21.78
C MET A 175 -31.58 -13.48 -21.79
N MET A 176 -31.92 -14.04 -20.64
CA MET A 176 -33.01 -15.01 -20.50
C MET A 176 -34.36 -14.40 -20.90
N MET A 177 -34.68 -13.21 -20.37
CA MET A 177 -35.92 -12.50 -20.71
C MET A 177 -35.99 -12.19 -22.21
N LYS A 178 -34.84 -11.84 -22.82
CA LYS A 178 -34.79 -11.60 -24.26
C LYS A 178 -34.96 -12.90 -25.07
N MET A 179 -34.35 -14.00 -24.65
CA MET A 179 -34.49 -15.30 -25.30
C MET A 179 -35.94 -15.81 -25.25
N LEU A 180 -36.63 -15.63 -24.12
CA LEU A 180 -38.04 -15.97 -23.98
C LEU A 180 -38.92 -15.21 -24.98
N SER A 181 -38.51 -14.00 -25.38
CA SER A 181 -39.20 -13.13 -26.33
C SER A 181 -38.95 -13.48 -27.81
N MET A 182 -38.04 -14.42 -28.11
CA MET A 182 -37.73 -14.86 -29.47
C MET A 182 -38.52 -16.12 -29.85
N PRO A 183 -38.99 -16.27 -31.10
CA PRO A 183 -39.57 -17.53 -31.58
C PRO A 183 -38.44 -18.53 -31.85
N LEU A 184 -38.22 -19.47 -30.92
CA LEU A 184 -37.19 -20.50 -31.03
C LEU A 184 -37.79 -21.85 -30.63
N LYS A 185 -37.54 -22.86 -31.47
CA LYS A 185 -37.83 -24.27 -31.18
C LYS A 185 -36.85 -24.81 -30.16
N ASP A 186 -37.33 -25.63 -29.23
CA ASP A 186 -36.52 -26.35 -28.23
C ASP A 186 -35.57 -25.45 -27.41
N LYS A 187 -36.07 -24.29 -26.95
CA LYS A 187 -35.30 -23.31 -26.14
C LYS A 187 -34.59 -23.93 -24.94
N ASP A 188 -35.19 -24.94 -24.34
CA ASP A 188 -34.65 -25.67 -23.19
C ASP A 188 -33.29 -26.33 -23.51
N SER A 189 -33.11 -26.83 -24.73
CA SER A 189 -31.86 -27.47 -25.17
C SER A 189 -30.71 -26.48 -25.39
N LEU A 190 -31.02 -25.20 -25.59
CA LEU A 190 -30.03 -24.12 -25.80
C LEU A 190 -29.54 -23.52 -24.48
N LEU A 191 -30.24 -23.81 -23.38
CA LEU A 191 -29.82 -23.45 -22.04
C LEU A 191 -28.77 -24.43 -21.55
N ASN A 192 -27.51 -24.14 -21.86
CA ASN A 192 -26.46 -24.54 -20.94
C ASN A 192 -26.79 -23.90 -19.59
N LYS A 193 -26.91 -24.72 -18.53
CA LYS A 193 -26.94 -24.24 -17.14
C LYS A 193 -25.68 -23.43 -16.89
N SER A 194 -25.72 -22.15 -17.26
CA SER A 194 -24.66 -21.20 -17.01
C SER A 194 -24.55 -21.17 -15.51
N THR A 195 -23.39 -21.55 -14.98
CA THR A 195 -23.22 -21.84 -13.56
C THR A 195 -23.12 -20.51 -12.79
N ILE A 196 -24.23 -19.76 -12.73
CA ILE A 196 -24.39 -18.50 -11.99
C ILE A 196 -24.06 -18.73 -10.51
N SER A 197 -24.30 -19.95 -10.04
CA SER A 197 -23.93 -20.44 -8.72
C SER A 197 -22.45 -20.25 -8.38
N LYS A 198 -21.50 -20.42 -9.32
CA LYS A 198 -20.06 -20.31 -9.01
C LYS A 198 -19.65 -18.90 -8.54
N PRO A 199 -19.84 -17.82 -9.33
CA PRO A 199 -19.53 -16.46 -8.88
C PRO A 199 -20.26 -16.06 -7.59
N VAL A 200 -21.51 -16.49 -7.44
CA VAL A 200 -22.32 -16.16 -6.25
C VAL A 200 -21.80 -16.86 -5.00
N ILE A 201 -21.48 -18.15 -5.08
CA ILE A 201 -20.93 -18.92 -3.94
C ILE A 201 -19.54 -18.40 -3.56
N GLU A 202 -18.71 -18.03 -4.53
CA GLU A 202 -17.40 -17.43 -4.26
C GLU A 202 -17.51 -16.08 -3.54
N ALA A 203 -18.51 -15.26 -3.90
CA ALA A 203 -18.74 -13.95 -3.28
C ALA A 203 -19.55 -14.03 -1.97
N ALA A 204 -20.36 -15.06 -1.79
CA ALA A 204 -21.20 -15.29 -0.61
C ALA A 204 -21.29 -16.79 -0.28
N PRO A 205 -20.30 -17.38 0.41
CA PRO A 205 -20.26 -18.83 0.68
C PRO A 205 -21.51 -19.38 1.39
N LEU A 206 -22.20 -18.54 2.17
CA LEU A 206 -23.49 -18.85 2.82
C LEU A 206 -24.61 -19.21 1.83
N SER A 207 -24.47 -18.85 0.55
CA SER A 207 -25.47 -19.16 -0.48
C SER A 207 -25.44 -20.62 -0.92
N LYS A 208 -24.37 -21.37 -0.62
CA LYS A 208 -24.12 -22.72 -1.14
C LYS A 208 -25.28 -23.68 -0.87
N ASP A 209 -25.73 -23.78 0.37
CA ASP A 209 -26.84 -24.65 0.77
C ASP A 209 -28.17 -24.31 0.06
N GLY A 210 -28.36 -23.02 -0.28
CA GLY A 210 -29.54 -22.57 -1.02
C GLY A 210 -29.48 -22.96 -2.49
N PHE A 211 -28.29 -22.91 -3.12
CA PHE A 211 -28.11 -23.41 -4.49
C PHE A 211 -28.30 -24.93 -4.58
N GLU A 212 -27.87 -25.69 -3.57
CA GLU A 212 -28.07 -27.15 -3.53
C GLU A 212 -29.57 -27.51 -3.45
N LYS A 213 -30.38 -26.69 -2.77
CA LYS A 213 -31.82 -26.93 -2.57
C LYS A 213 -32.71 -26.40 -3.70
N TYR A 214 -32.39 -25.22 -4.23
CA TYR A 214 -33.27 -24.46 -5.12
C TYR A 214 -32.67 -24.23 -6.52
N GLY A 215 -31.46 -24.72 -6.79
CA GLY A 215 -30.81 -24.59 -8.09
C GLY A 215 -30.39 -23.16 -8.42
N ASP A 216 -30.14 -22.90 -9.72
CA ASP A 216 -29.58 -21.63 -10.19
C ASP A 216 -30.58 -20.44 -10.07
N GLU A 217 -31.89 -20.70 -9.99
CA GLU A 217 -32.90 -19.65 -9.74
C GLU A 217 -32.71 -18.96 -8.38
N TYR A 218 -32.07 -19.66 -7.43
CA TYR A 218 -31.73 -19.09 -6.13
C TYR A 218 -30.87 -17.83 -6.24
N ALA A 219 -30.07 -17.71 -7.30
CA ALA A 219 -29.23 -16.55 -7.55
C ALA A 219 -30.03 -15.23 -7.62
N LEU A 220 -31.29 -15.28 -8.08
CA LEU A 220 -32.14 -14.09 -8.18
C LEU A 220 -32.41 -13.45 -6.82
N HIS A 221 -32.37 -14.22 -5.73
CA HIS A 221 -32.56 -13.69 -4.37
C HIS A 221 -31.36 -12.89 -3.84
N TRP A 222 -30.19 -13.03 -4.47
CA TRP A 222 -28.96 -12.38 -4.05
C TRP A 222 -28.71 -11.02 -4.71
N THR A 223 -29.55 -10.61 -5.67
CA THR A 223 -29.37 -9.35 -6.42
C THR A 223 -29.33 -8.13 -5.49
N ASP A 224 -30.27 -8.04 -4.56
CA ASP A 224 -30.39 -6.89 -3.64
C ASP A 224 -29.23 -6.87 -2.63
N TYR A 225 -28.82 -8.06 -2.18
CA TYR A 225 -27.67 -8.23 -1.31
C TYR A 225 -26.40 -7.71 -1.98
N PHE A 226 -26.05 -8.19 -3.18
CA PHE A 226 -24.83 -7.74 -3.86
C PHE A 226 -24.92 -6.28 -4.27
N HIS A 227 -26.09 -5.80 -4.70
CA HIS A 227 -26.29 -4.40 -5.02
C HIS A 227 -25.97 -3.51 -3.80
N ALA A 228 -26.39 -3.89 -2.59
CA ALA A 228 -26.06 -3.16 -1.36
C ALA A 228 -24.60 -3.33 -0.93
N GLU A 229 -24.06 -4.55 -1.00
CA GLU A 229 -22.70 -4.85 -0.56
C GLU A 229 -21.63 -4.19 -1.41
N ILE A 230 -21.80 -4.12 -2.74
CA ILE A 230 -20.86 -3.40 -3.62
C ILE A 230 -20.70 -1.95 -3.15
N LEU A 231 -21.79 -1.27 -2.79
CA LEU A 231 -21.71 0.12 -2.32
C LEU A 231 -20.98 0.24 -0.98
N LYS A 232 -21.21 -0.70 -0.05
CA LYS A 232 -20.51 -0.73 1.24
C LYS A 232 -19.02 -1.02 1.04
N ALA A 233 -18.68 -1.98 0.17
CA ALA A 233 -17.32 -2.33 -0.17
C ALA A 233 -16.58 -1.16 -0.82
N LEU A 234 -17.18 -0.49 -1.81
CA LEU A 234 -16.61 0.72 -2.42
C LEU A 234 -16.38 1.84 -1.40
N ARG A 235 -17.32 2.07 -0.47
CA ARG A 235 -17.10 3.03 0.62
C ARG A 235 -15.90 2.64 1.49
N LYS A 236 -15.76 1.36 1.84
CA LYS A 236 -14.63 0.85 2.62
C LYS A 236 -13.29 1.02 1.90
N GLU A 237 -13.25 0.76 0.59
CA GLU A 237 -12.07 0.97 -0.26
C GLU A 237 -11.60 2.43 -0.25
N LEU A 238 -12.54 3.38 -0.31
CA LEU A 238 -12.26 4.81 -0.38
C LEU A 238 -11.93 5.45 0.97
N HIS A 239 -12.54 4.98 2.06
CA HIS A 239 -12.35 5.54 3.40
C HIS A 239 -11.12 4.98 4.13
N GLY A 240 -10.39 4.04 3.52
CA GLY A 240 -9.05 3.69 3.97
C GLY A 240 -8.97 3.15 5.40
N ALA A 241 -9.87 2.24 5.78
CA ALA A 241 -9.81 1.54 7.07
C ALA A 241 -8.53 0.68 7.28
N GLY A 242 -7.54 0.75 6.37
CA GLY A 242 -6.22 0.13 6.46
C GLY A 242 -5.04 1.12 6.41
N ASN A 243 -5.26 2.43 6.54
CA ASN A 243 -4.15 3.40 6.58
C ASN A 243 -3.40 3.41 7.93
N MET A 244 -4.04 2.96 9.03
CA MET A 244 -3.40 2.87 10.34
C MET A 244 -2.18 1.93 10.36
N ASP A 245 -2.26 0.80 9.65
CA ASP A 245 -1.15 -0.17 9.60
C ASP A 245 0.05 0.38 8.80
N LYS A 246 -0.21 1.16 7.75
CA LYS A 246 0.84 1.80 6.94
C LYS A 246 1.53 2.95 7.65
N ASP A 247 0.78 3.72 8.43
CA ASP A 247 1.33 4.78 9.28
C ASP A 247 2.16 4.17 10.42
N THR A 248 1.69 3.05 10.99
CA THR A 248 2.42 2.28 12.00
C THR A 248 3.71 1.66 11.43
N GLU A 249 3.65 1.08 10.23
CA GLU A 249 4.84 0.52 9.55
C GLU A 249 5.84 1.62 9.19
N SER A 250 5.35 2.79 8.75
CA SER A 250 6.19 3.94 8.45
C SER A 250 6.87 4.50 9.70
N ALA A 251 6.14 4.60 10.82
CA ALA A 251 6.69 4.97 12.12
C ALA A 251 7.73 3.94 12.63
N THR A 252 7.46 2.66 12.42
CA THR A 252 8.38 1.56 12.79
C THR A 252 9.67 1.63 11.98
N ARG A 253 9.58 1.89 10.67
CA ARG A 253 10.75 2.05 9.79
C ARG A 253 11.57 3.28 10.17
N LEU A 254 10.90 4.37 10.53
CA LEU A 254 11.53 5.60 11.02
C LEU A 254 12.34 5.38 12.32
N ALA A 255 11.78 4.60 13.24
CA ALA A 255 12.46 4.24 14.49
C ALA A 255 13.70 3.36 14.25
N LEU A 256 13.63 2.43 13.29
CA LEU A 256 14.75 1.58 12.88
C LEU A 256 15.88 2.40 12.22
N ASP A 257 15.53 3.33 11.32
CA ASP A 257 16.52 4.18 10.65
C ASP A 257 17.22 5.12 11.65
N SER A 258 16.48 5.68 12.61
CA SER A 258 17.04 6.50 13.70
C SER A 258 18.02 5.71 14.58
N ARG A 259 17.67 4.45 14.90
CA ARG A 259 18.55 3.53 15.64
C ARG A 259 19.83 3.20 14.85
N ASN A 260 19.72 2.98 13.54
CA ASN A 260 20.88 2.69 12.69
C ASN A 260 21.82 3.89 12.56
N ALA A 261 21.27 5.11 12.48
CA ALA A 261 22.07 6.33 12.51
C ALA A 261 22.84 6.48 13.84
N HIS A 262 22.20 6.15 14.96
CA HIS A 262 22.86 6.09 16.28
C HIS A 262 24.01 5.08 16.31
N LEU A 263 23.80 3.87 15.80
CA LEU A 263 24.85 2.84 15.76
C LEU A 263 26.06 3.27 14.92
N LYS A 264 25.83 3.95 13.79
CA LYS A 264 26.90 4.52 12.96
C LYS A 264 27.67 5.65 13.66
N LEU A 265 26.98 6.49 14.44
CA LEU A 265 27.61 7.52 15.29
C LEU A 265 28.54 6.88 16.33
N TYR A 266 28.09 5.82 17.00
CA TYR A 266 28.90 5.10 17.98
C TYR A 266 30.10 4.37 17.34
N SER A 267 29.93 3.76 16.15
CA SER A 267 31.04 3.11 15.45
C SER A 267 32.11 4.11 15.01
N ALA A 268 31.71 5.25 14.44
CA ALA A 268 32.63 6.31 14.02
C ALA A 268 33.41 6.93 15.19
N MET A 269 32.78 7.04 16.37
CA MET A 269 33.46 7.50 17.59
C MET A 269 34.51 6.52 18.10
N ASN A 270 34.24 5.21 18.02
CA ASN A 270 35.20 4.18 18.43
C ASN A 270 36.40 4.12 17.47
N GLU A 271 36.19 4.34 16.16
CA GLU A 271 37.27 4.36 15.16
C GLU A 271 38.20 5.58 15.29
N THR A 272 37.70 6.71 15.82
CA THR A 272 38.44 7.97 15.94
C THR A 272 39.06 8.21 17.31
N GLY A 273 38.80 7.34 18.30
CA GLY A 273 39.32 7.45 19.67
C GLY A 273 38.71 8.60 20.49
N LEU A 274 37.58 9.16 20.04
CA LEU A 274 36.89 10.27 20.72
C LEU A 274 36.11 9.79 21.96
N SER A 275 36.20 10.55 23.06
CA SER A 275 35.51 10.22 24.32
C SER A 275 33.98 10.28 24.18
N LYS A 276 33.26 9.39 24.88
CA LYS A 276 31.78 9.35 24.91
C LYS A 276 31.11 10.59 25.49
N THR A 277 31.89 11.50 26.09
CA THR A 277 31.42 12.77 26.67
C THR A 277 30.83 13.76 25.65
N PHE A 278 31.05 13.55 24.34
CA PHE A 278 30.54 14.43 23.29
C PHE A 278 29.10 14.13 22.84
N LEU A 279 28.49 13.04 23.33
CA LEU A 279 27.09 12.70 23.04
C LEU A 279 26.17 13.12 24.19
N LYS A 280 25.00 13.67 23.86
CA LYS A 280 23.94 13.87 24.86
C LYS A 280 23.38 12.50 25.30
N PRO A 281 23.03 12.34 26.59
CA PRO A 281 22.36 11.12 27.04
C PRO A 281 21.03 10.96 26.32
N ILE A 282 20.71 9.73 25.92
CA ILE A 282 19.44 9.37 25.31
C ILE A 282 18.33 9.71 26.32
N GLU A 283 17.49 10.69 26.01
CA GLU A 283 16.23 10.85 26.69
C GLU A 283 15.42 9.58 26.42
N ARG A 284 15.33 8.70 27.43
CA ARG A 284 14.36 7.62 27.39
C ARG A 284 13.01 8.29 27.33
N GLU A 285 12.31 8.15 26.21
CA GLU A 285 10.88 8.44 26.10
C GLU A 285 10.20 7.76 27.28
N SER A 286 9.84 8.56 28.28
CA SER A 286 9.08 8.11 29.42
C SER A 286 7.68 7.80 28.92
N GLY A 287 7.46 6.55 28.54
CA GLY A 287 6.14 5.96 28.51
C GLY A 287 5.54 6.07 29.91
N LYS A 288 4.78 7.14 30.15
CA LYS A 288 3.74 7.12 31.18
C LYS A 288 2.55 6.40 30.57
N VAL A 289 2.46 5.12 30.94
CA VAL A 289 1.17 4.44 31.04
C VAL A 289 0.36 5.19 32.10
N SER A 290 -0.73 5.81 31.67
CA SER A 290 -1.93 6.06 32.47
C SER A 290 -3.14 6.00 31.53
#